data_AF-A0A6I3BT38-F1
#
_entry.id   AF-A0A6I3BT38-F1
#
_cell.length_a   1.000
_cell.length_b   1.000
_cell.length_c   1.000
_cell.angle_alpha   90.00
_cell.angle_beta   90.00
_cell.angle_gamma   90.00
#
_symmetry.space_group_name_H-M   'P 1'
#
loop_
_entity.id
_entity.type
_entity.pdbx_description
1 polymer ?
#
loop_
_entity_poly.entity_id
_entity_poly.type
_entity_poly.pdbx_seq_one_letter_code
_entity_poly.pdbx_strand_id
1 'polypeptide(L)'
;MSEPTLAPIYVALRAEALSWGPKEIKAPPVVEDGEVLGVVMDIGYDEAVVTVVGLAEGTTSIYASTGAAKIGMGAHQHVATTSKAWIAVAEAAPVNASEATELPVAGAVQFTLLTTGAKRSATADEAALQAGNHPLSDLYTAGQDVIGAIRAVDEGE
;
A
#
# COMPACT_ATOMS: atom_id res chain seq x y z
N MET A 1 27.33 -8.20 -6.97
CA MET A 1 26.09 -8.59 -6.27
C MET A 1 25.02 -8.59 -7.33
N SER A 2 24.38 -9.73 -7.61
CA SER A 2 23.29 -9.79 -8.58
C SER A 2 22.09 -9.07 -7.98
N GLU A 3 21.42 -8.21 -8.75
CA GLU A 3 20.13 -7.67 -8.35
C GLU A 3 19.18 -8.83 -8.03
N PRO A 4 18.44 -8.78 -6.91
CA PRO A 4 17.50 -9.84 -6.57
C PRO A 4 16.46 -9.97 -7.70
N THR A 5 16.33 -11.18 -8.25
CA THR A 5 15.37 -11.43 -9.33
C THR A 5 13.95 -11.39 -8.76
N LEU A 6 13.15 -10.43 -9.19
CA LEU A 6 11.75 -10.33 -8.81
C LEU A 6 10.97 -11.55 -9.29
N ALA A 7 10.16 -12.14 -8.41
CA ALA A 7 9.28 -13.24 -8.79
C ALA A 7 8.26 -12.77 -9.84
N PRO A 8 8.00 -13.52 -10.93
CA PRO A 8 7.06 -13.10 -11.97
C PRO A 8 5.65 -12.80 -11.45
N ILE A 9 5.18 -13.55 -10.45
CA ILE A 9 3.87 -13.33 -9.82
C ILE A 9 3.79 -11.98 -9.12
N TYR A 10 4.86 -11.55 -8.46
CA TYR A 10 4.94 -10.26 -7.80
C TYR A 10 4.83 -9.12 -8.81
N VAL A 11 5.59 -9.21 -9.91
CA VAL A 11 5.58 -8.21 -10.99
C VAL A 11 4.17 -8.07 -11.56
N ALA A 12 3.49 -9.18 -11.83
CA ALA A 12 2.12 -9.17 -12.35
C ALA A 12 1.13 -8.53 -11.37
N LEU A 13 1.11 -8.97 -10.11
CA LEU A 13 0.17 -8.47 -9.10
C LEU A 13 0.36 -6.99 -8.78
N ARG A 14 1.62 -6.53 -8.67
CA ARG A 14 1.91 -5.12 -8.42
C ARG A 14 1.53 -4.26 -9.62
N ALA A 15 1.82 -4.70 -10.85
CA ALA A 15 1.42 -3.99 -12.06
C ALA A 15 -0.11 -3.86 -12.17
N GLU A 16 -0.83 -4.94 -11.85
CA GLU A 16 -2.29 -4.94 -11.79
C GLU A 16 -2.81 -3.93 -10.76
N ALA A 17 -2.33 -4.00 -9.51
CA ALA A 17 -2.75 -3.09 -8.44
C ALA A 17 -2.51 -1.61 -8.79
N LEU A 18 -1.35 -1.31 -9.40
CA LEU A 18 -1.03 0.03 -9.84
C LEU A 18 -1.86 0.49 -11.04
N SER A 19 -2.48 -0.41 -11.81
CA SER A 19 -3.29 -0.05 -12.97
C SER A 19 -4.72 0.39 -12.60
N TRP A 20 -5.18 0.06 -11.40
CA TRP A 20 -6.55 0.33 -10.97
C TRP A 20 -6.84 1.83 -10.80
N GLY A 21 -7.99 2.25 -11.32
CA GLY A 21 -8.59 3.57 -11.08
C GLY A 21 -10.10 3.45 -10.85
N PRO A 22 -10.89 4.52 -11.07
CA PRO A 22 -12.33 4.54 -10.76
C PRO A 22 -13.19 3.47 -11.45
N LYS A 23 -12.74 2.94 -12.58
CA LYS A 23 -13.50 1.93 -13.33
C LYS A 23 -13.35 0.54 -12.71
N GLU A 24 -12.15 0.26 -12.22
CA GLU A 24 -11.77 -0.99 -11.57
C GLU A 24 -12.21 -0.96 -10.09
N ILE A 25 -11.94 0.14 -9.40
CA ILE A 25 -12.33 0.41 -8.02
C ILE A 25 -13.75 0.99 -8.04
N LYS A 26 -14.75 0.11 -8.03
CA LYS A 26 -16.17 0.45 -8.13
C LYS A 26 -16.78 0.89 -6.79
N ALA A 27 -16.03 1.70 -6.04
CA ALA A 27 -16.43 2.26 -4.77
C ALA A 27 -16.09 3.76 -4.73
N PRO A 28 -16.91 4.57 -4.05
CA PRO A 28 -16.55 5.96 -3.81
C PRO A 28 -15.34 6.03 -2.85
N PRO A 29 -14.64 7.18 -2.83
CA PRO A 29 -13.67 7.49 -1.80
C PRO A 29 -14.23 7.27 -0.39
N VAL A 30 -13.37 6.87 0.56
CA VAL A 30 -13.77 6.65 1.95
C VAL A 30 -14.16 7.96 2.64
N VAL A 31 -13.50 9.05 2.27
CA VAL A 31 -13.78 10.40 2.77
C VAL A 31 -14.77 11.08 1.82
N GLU A 32 -15.80 11.73 2.38
CA GLU A 32 -16.77 12.51 1.60
C GLU A 32 -16.05 13.61 0.80
N ASP A 33 -16.38 13.75 -0.48
CA ASP A 33 -15.72 14.63 -1.45
C ASP A 33 -14.19 14.41 -1.61
N GLY A 34 -13.66 13.29 -1.11
CA GLY A 34 -12.27 12.89 -1.29
C GLY A 34 -11.95 12.44 -2.71
N GLU A 35 -10.68 12.15 -2.96
CA GLU A 35 -10.22 11.64 -4.26
C GLU A 35 -9.51 10.28 -4.15
N VAL A 36 -9.03 9.86 -2.97
CA VAL A 36 -8.26 8.63 -2.80
C VAL A 36 -9.18 7.41 -2.75
N LEU A 37 -8.90 6.46 -3.65
CA LEU A 37 -9.60 5.20 -3.82
C LEU A 37 -8.79 4.00 -3.29
N GLY A 38 -7.48 4.17 -3.11
CA GLY A 38 -6.64 3.12 -2.59
C GLY A 38 -5.20 3.55 -2.39
N VAL A 39 -4.43 2.70 -1.71
CA VAL A 39 -3.02 2.89 -1.42
C VAL A 39 -2.27 1.63 -1.81
N VAL A 40 -1.16 1.82 -2.52
CA VAL A 40 -0.10 0.82 -2.70
C VAL A 40 1.11 1.33 -1.92
N MET A 41 1.58 0.55 -0.95
CA MET A 41 2.76 0.86 -0.15
C MET A 41 3.80 -0.24 -0.34
N ASP A 42 4.94 0.13 -0.92
CA ASP A 42 6.10 -0.75 -1.06
C ASP A 42 7.13 -0.40 0.03
N ILE A 43 7.62 -1.41 0.75
CA ILE A 43 8.65 -1.29 1.78
C ILE A 43 9.88 -2.05 1.32
N GLY A 44 11.01 -1.36 1.14
CA GLY A 44 12.27 -1.94 0.71
C GLY A 44 13.06 -2.54 1.87
N TYR A 45 13.36 -3.82 1.77
CA TYR A 45 14.30 -4.55 2.64
C TYR A 45 15.52 -4.98 1.81
N ASP A 46 16.59 -5.43 2.48
CA ASP A 46 17.86 -5.82 1.84
C ASP A 46 17.68 -6.88 0.73
N GLU A 47 16.78 -7.84 0.92
CA GLU A 47 16.59 -8.98 0.01
C GLU A 47 15.20 -9.02 -0.64
N ALA A 48 14.29 -8.12 -0.26
CA ALA A 48 12.91 -8.16 -0.72
C ALA A 48 12.22 -6.80 -0.67
N VAL A 49 11.15 -6.65 -1.44
CA VAL A 49 10.17 -5.58 -1.28
C VAL A 49 8.86 -6.20 -0.82
N VAL A 50 8.26 -5.65 0.22
CA VAL A 50 6.89 -6.00 0.63
C VAL A 50 5.94 -4.94 0.13
N THR A 51 4.93 -5.33 -0.63
CA THR A 51 3.89 -4.46 -1.16
C THR A 51 2.58 -4.74 -0.44
N VAL A 52 1.98 -3.71 0.16
CA VAL A 52 0.62 -3.77 0.74
C VAL A 52 -0.31 -2.95 -0.13
N VAL A 53 -1.48 -3.50 -0.42
CA VAL A 53 -2.53 -2.85 -1.22
C VAL A 53 -3.80 -2.78 -0.40
N GLY A 54 -4.41 -1.60 -0.31
CA GLY A 54 -5.71 -1.38 0.32
C GLY A 54 -6.60 -0.50 -0.56
N LEU A 55 -7.86 -0.88 -0.75
CA LEU A 55 -8.84 -0.15 -1.58
C LEU A 55 -10.05 0.31 -0.77
N ALA A 56 -10.78 1.32 -1.28
CA ALA A 56 -11.82 2.05 -0.55
C ALA A 56 -13.01 1.16 -0.12
N GLU A 57 -13.27 0.09 -0.84
CA GLU A 57 -14.26 -0.92 -0.50
C GLU A 57 -13.80 -1.89 0.62
N GLY A 58 -12.51 -1.89 0.94
CA GLY A 58 -11.88 -2.76 1.95
C GLY A 58 -11.06 -3.92 1.37
N THR A 59 -11.01 -4.07 0.04
CA THR A 59 -10.12 -5.05 -0.61
C THR A 59 -8.69 -4.80 -0.15
N THR A 60 -8.06 -5.86 0.35
CA THR A 60 -6.72 -5.78 0.94
C THR A 60 -5.89 -6.97 0.50
N SER A 61 -4.64 -6.73 0.12
CA SER A 61 -3.68 -7.75 -0.28
C SER A 61 -2.26 -7.38 0.17
N ILE A 62 -1.40 -8.38 0.32
CA ILE A 62 0.02 -8.19 0.61
C ILE A 62 0.87 -9.14 -0.25
N TYR A 63 1.96 -8.64 -0.82
CA TYR A 63 2.87 -9.36 -1.70
C TYR A 63 4.30 -9.17 -1.23
N ALA A 64 5.16 -10.15 -1.48
CA ALA A 64 6.61 -10.03 -1.36
C ALA A 64 7.24 -10.24 -2.73
N SER A 65 8.30 -9.48 -3.02
CA SER A 65 9.05 -9.60 -4.28
C SER A 65 9.67 -10.97 -4.51
N THR A 66 9.83 -11.76 -3.44
CA THR A 66 10.27 -13.15 -3.46
C THR A 66 9.19 -14.13 -3.94
N GLY A 67 7.94 -13.67 -4.11
CA GLY A 67 6.84 -14.43 -4.68
C GLY A 67 5.75 -14.87 -3.69
N ALA A 68 5.93 -14.63 -2.40
CA ALA A 68 4.86 -14.84 -1.42
C ALA A 68 3.74 -13.81 -1.64
N ALA A 69 2.48 -14.22 -1.53
CA ALA A 69 1.33 -13.34 -1.68
C ALA A 69 0.15 -13.83 -0.85
N LYS A 70 -0.62 -12.89 -0.29
CA LYS A 70 -1.94 -13.10 0.29
C LYS A 70 -2.91 -12.13 -0.35
N ILE A 71 -3.91 -12.67 -1.01
CA ILE A 71 -4.91 -11.91 -1.77
C ILE A 71 -6.26 -12.09 -1.08
N GLY A 72 -7.07 -11.03 -1.04
CA GLY A 72 -8.42 -11.12 -0.51
C GLY A 72 -8.49 -11.09 1.02
N MET A 73 -7.45 -10.58 1.69
CA MET A 73 -7.44 -10.41 3.16
C MET A 73 -8.56 -9.48 3.63
N GLY A 74 -9.07 -8.61 2.75
CA GLY A 74 -10.26 -7.79 3.00
C GLY A 74 -11.56 -8.58 3.23
N ALA A 75 -11.58 -9.89 2.97
CA ALA A 75 -12.73 -10.74 3.36
C ALA A 75 -12.91 -10.81 4.89
N HIS A 76 -11.83 -10.58 5.65
CA HIS A 76 -11.88 -10.46 7.10
C HIS A 76 -12.29 -9.04 7.49
N GLN A 77 -13.41 -8.90 8.18
CA GLN A 77 -14.00 -7.59 8.50
C GLN A 77 -13.01 -6.64 9.20
N HIS A 78 -12.19 -7.16 10.12
CA HIS A 78 -11.19 -6.36 10.83
C HIS A 78 -10.13 -5.77 9.87
N VAL A 79 -9.65 -6.57 8.91
CA VAL A 79 -8.68 -6.12 7.90
C VAL A 79 -9.32 -5.06 7.00
N ALA A 80 -10.54 -5.30 6.50
CA ALA A 80 -11.26 -4.34 5.66
C ALA A 80 -11.50 -3.00 6.37
N THR A 81 -11.91 -3.01 7.63
CA THR A 81 -12.09 -1.77 8.42
C THR A 81 -10.77 -1.03 8.60
N THR A 82 -9.68 -1.75 8.90
CA THR A 82 -8.35 -1.14 9.08
C THR A 82 -7.83 -0.55 7.77
N SER A 83 -8.04 -1.22 6.63
CA SER A 83 -7.69 -0.70 5.31
C SER A 83 -8.46 0.57 4.95
N LYS A 84 -9.75 0.67 5.32
CA LYS A 84 -10.53 1.90 5.09
C LYS A 84 -10.01 3.07 5.92
N ALA A 85 -9.63 2.81 7.18
CA ALA A 85 -9.00 3.82 8.02
C ALA A 85 -7.67 4.31 7.43
N TRP A 86 -6.87 3.39 6.87
CA TRP A 86 -5.65 3.73 6.16
C TRP A 86 -5.88 4.66 4.97
N ILE A 87 -6.92 4.40 4.17
CA ILE A 87 -7.28 5.26 3.03
C ILE A 87 -7.75 6.64 3.49
N ALA A 88 -8.49 6.73 4.60
CA ALA A 88 -8.88 8.02 5.16
C ALA A 88 -7.67 8.86 5.59
N VAL A 89 -6.62 8.23 6.13
CA VAL A 89 -5.34 8.91 6.43
C VAL A 89 -4.63 9.33 5.14
N ALA A 90 -4.68 8.50 4.10
CA ALA A 90 -4.07 8.79 2.81
C ALA A 90 -4.69 10.01 2.11
N GLU A 91 -5.99 10.25 2.27
CA GLU A 91 -6.65 11.44 1.73
C GLU A 91 -6.00 12.74 2.24
N ALA A 92 -5.63 12.78 3.52
CA ALA A 92 -5.01 13.95 4.15
C ALA A 92 -3.49 14.02 3.98
N ALA A 93 -2.85 12.97 3.44
CA ALA A 93 -1.41 12.89 3.35
C ALA A 93 -0.86 13.84 2.26
N PRO A 94 0.27 14.55 2.51
CA PRO A 94 0.86 15.49 1.55
C PRO A 94 1.63 14.77 0.42
N VAL A 95 0.94 13.93 -0.34
CA VAL A 95 1.48 13.19 -1.48
C VAL A 95 1.13 13.93 -2.77
N ASN A 96 2.12 14.22 -3.61
CA ASN A 96 1.93 14.98 -4.83
C ASN A 96 1.63 14.08 -6.04
N ALA A 97 0.96 14.64 -7.04
CA ALA A 97 0.75 13.97 -8.32
C ALA A 97 2.08 13.54 -8.94
N SER A 98 2.18 12.26 -9.30
CA SER A 98 3.41 11.67 -9.83
C SER A 98 3.11 10.32 -10.48
N GLU A 99 3.84 10.02 -11.55
CA GLU A 99 3.80 8.71 -12.21
C GLU A 99 4.86 7.74 -11.69
N ALA A 100 5.63 8.13 -10.66
CA ALA A 100 6.66 7.29 -10.09
C ALA A 100 6.05 6.01 -9.50
N THR A 101 6.50 4.87 -10.03
CA THR A 101 6.09 3.51 -9.64
C THR A 101 7.31 2.60 -9.46
N GLU A 102 8.49 3.19 -9.33
CA GLU A 102 9.73 2.49 -9.04
C GLU A 102 9.66 1.79 -7.69
N LEU A 103 10.42 0.70 -7.53
CA LEU A 103 10.53 0.02 -6.25
C LEU A 103 11.49 0.80 -5.35
N PRO A 104 11.18 0.94 -4.05
CA PRO A 104 12.10 1.58 -3.12
C PRO A 104 13.34 0.71 -2.91
N VAL A 105 14.46 1.36 -2.62
CA VAL A 105 15.67 0.70 -2.11
C VAL A 105 15.46 0.25 -0.66
N ALA A 106 16.36 -0.60 -0.16
CA ALA A 106 16.35 -1.01 1.25
C ALA A 106 16.37 0.21 2.20
N GLY A 107 15.48 0.18 3.20
CA GLY A 107 15.30 1.28 4.17
C GLY A 107 14.43 2.43 3.68
N ALA A 108 13.82 2.32 2.50
CA ALA A 108 12.88 3.32 1.98
C ALA A 108 11.47 2.73 1.78
N VAL A 109 10.47 3.61 1.83
CA VAL A 109 9.06 3.29 1.58
C VAL A 109 8.56 4.14 0.43
N GLN A 110 7.90 3.51 -0.54
CA GLN A 110 7.22 4.16 -1.65
C GLN A 110 5.71 4.05 -1.43
N PHE A 111 5.02 5.19 -1.41
CA PHE A 111 3.57 5.27 -1.44
C PHE A 111 3.10 5.64 -2.84
N THR A 112 2.06 4.95 -3.31
CA THR A 112 1.29 5.33 -4.50
C THR A 112 -0.19 5.35 -4.14
N LEU A 113 -0.79 6.53 -4.17
CA LEU A 113 -2.22 6.74 -3.96
C LEU A 113 -2.94 6.61 -5.30
N LEU A 114 -3.89 5.69 -5.34
CA LEU A 114 -4.84 5.54 -6.45
C LEU A 114 -5.96 6.52 -6.20
N THR A 115 -6.24 7.39 -7.17
CA THR A 115 -7.22 8.48 -7.00
C THR A 115 -8.28 8.46 -8.09
N THR A 116 -9.31 9.29 -7.94
CA THR A 116 -10.30 9.58 -8.98
C THR A 116 -9.70 10.30 -10.18
N GLY A 117 -8.55 10.96 -10.00
CA GLY A 117 -7.80 11.68 -11.02
C GLY A 117 -6.41 11.06 -11.26
N ALA A 118 -5.39 11.91 -11.23
CA ALA A 118 -4.00 11.47 -11.39
C ALA A 118 -3.49 10.77 -10.11
N LYS A 119 -2.72 9.70 -10.29
CA LYS A 119 -2.03 9.05 -9.16
C LYS A 119 -1.11 10.03 -8.48
N ARG A 120 -0.95 9.82 -7.17
CA ARG A 120 -0.03 10.59 -6.35
C ARG A 120 1.01 9.64 -5.78
N SER A 121 2.27 10.03 -5.72
CA SER A 121 3.29 9.16 -5.14
C SER A 121 4.37 9.93 -4.41
N ALA A 122 4.96 9.28 -3.40
CA ALA A 122 6.05 9.83 -2.59
C ALA A 122 6.92 8.71 -2.04
N THR A 123 8.22 8.98 -1.97
CA THR A 123 9.20 8.09 -1.34
C THR A 123 9.72 8.75 -0.07
N ALA A 124 9.92 7.98 1.00
CA ALA A 124 10.52 8.47 2.23
C ALA A 124 11.41 7.41 2.88
N ASP A 125 12.34 7.86 3.73
CA ASP A 125 13.16 7.00 4.57
C ASP A 125 12.29 6.32 5.64
N GLU A 126 12.42 5.00 5.77
CA GLU A 126 11.58 4.21 6.67
C GLU A 126 11.84 4.56 8.14
N ALA A 127 13.10 4.82 8.53
CA ALA A 127 13.43 5.14 9.91
C ALA A 127 12.83 6.51 10.32
N ALA A 128 12.82 7.48 9.41
CA ALA A 128 12.16 8.77 9.64
C ALA A 128 10.63 8.62 9.80
N LEU A 129 10.01 7.74 8.99
CA LEU A 129 8.58 7.43 9.10
C LEU A 129 8.27 6.78 10.45
N GLN A 130 9.02 5.74 10.82
CA GLN A 130 8.89 5.01 12.09
C GLN A 130 9.09 5.90 13.31
N ALA A 131 10.00 6.87 13.24
CA ALA A 131 10.27 7.81 14.32
C ALA A 131 9.19 8.90 14.49
N GLY A 132 8.20 8.98 13.59
CA GLY A 132 7.19 10.05 13.62
C GLY A 132 7.71 11.42 13.15
N ASN A 133 8.89 11.46 12.54
CA ASN A 133 9.59 12.71 12.18
C ASN A 133 9.39 13.11 10.71
N HIS A 134 8.38 12.54 10.03
CA HIS A 134 8.11 12.79 8.63
C HIS A 134 6.62 13.09 8.41
N PRO A 135 6.25 13.99 7.47
CA PRO A 135 4.83 14.29 7.17
C PRO A 135 3.99 13.10 6.69
N LEU A 136 4.61 11.98 6.33
CA LEU A 136 3.94 10.73 5.92
C LEU A 136 3.95 9.65 7.02
N SER A 137 4.41 9.98 8.24
CA SER A 137 4.49 9.02 9.35
C SER A 137 3.12 8.43 9.72
N ASP A 138 2.05 9.23 9.71
CA ASP A 138 0.70 8.74 9.99
C ASP A 138 0.22 7.76 8.91
N LEU A 139 0.52 8.06 7.64
CA LEU A 139 0.19 7.18 6.51
C LEU A 139 0.94 5.85 6.61
N TYR A 140 2.21 5.89 6.99
CA TYR A 140 3.02 4.69 7.21
C TYR A 140 2.48 3.86 8.39
N THR A 141 2.20 4.51 9.52
CA THR A 141 1.69 3.85 10.73
C THR A 141 0.37 3.13 10.45
N ALA A 142 -0.57 3.81 9.78
CA ALA A 142 -1.83 3.18 9.40
C ALA A 142 -1.66 2.02 8.41
N GLY A 143 -0.65 2.07 7.53
CA GLY A 143 -0.28 0.93 6.68
C GLY A 143 0.31 -0.24 7.47
N GLN A 144 1.09 0.03 8.51
CA GLN A 144 1.60 -0.99 9.43
C GLN A 144 0.48 -1.64 10.26
N ASP A 145 -0.55 -0.89 10.65
CA ASP A 145 -1.73 -1.45 11.30
C ASP A 145 -2.44 -2.47 10.40
N VAL A 146 -2.54 -2.20 9.08
CA VAL A 146 -3.07 -3.15 8.10
C VAL A 146 -2.21 -4.42 8.05
N ILE A 147 -0.88 -4.30 8.00
CA ILE A 147 0.03 -5.45 8.05
C ILE A 147 -0.18 -6.26 9.34
N GLY A 148 -0.33 -5.58 10.48
CA GLY A 148 -0.63 -6.20 11.77
C GLY A 148 -1.95 -6.97 11.75
N ALA A 149 -3.01 -6.37 11.21
CA ALA A 149 -4.31 -7.03 11.07
C ALA A 149 -4.25 -8.28 10.18
N ILE A 150 -3.47 -8.24 9.08
CA ILE A 150 -3.24 -9.41 8.21
C ILE A 150 -2.51 -10.52 8.96
N ARG A 151 -1.47 -10.19 9.74
CA ARG A 151 -0.73 -11.18 10.55
C ARG A 151 -1.61 -11.84 11.60
N ALA A 152 -2.45 -11.05 12.28
CA ALA A 152 -3.38 -11.58 13.29
C ALA A 152 -4.38 -12.60 12.70
N VAL A 153 -4.79 -12.44 11.44
CA VAL A 153 -5.60 -13.44 10.74
C VAL A 153 -4.78 -14.71 10.49
N ASP A 154 -3.55 -14.58 9.99
CA ASP A 154 -2.69 -15.73 9.66
C ASP A 154 -2.28 -16.56 10.88
N GLU A 155 -2.07 -15.92 12.02
CA GLU A 155 -1.70 -16.59 13.28
C GLU A 155 -2.92 -17.17 14.01
N GLY A 156 -4.13 -16.75 13.63
CA GLY A 156 -5.40 -17.21 14.20
C GLY A 156 -6.05 -18.37 13.45
N GLU A 157 -5.52 -18.75 12.28
CA GLU A 157 -5.88 -19.97 11.52
C GLU A 157 -5.09 -21.19 11.99
#